data_AF-A0A1S7RVG0-F1
#
_entry.id   AF-A0A1S7RVG0-F1
#
_cell.length_a   1.000
_cell.length_b   1.000
_cell.length_c   1.000
_cell.angle_alpha   90.00
_cell.angle_beta   90.00
_cell.angle_gamma   90.00
#
_symmetry.space_group_name_H-M   'P 1'
#
loop_
_entity.id
_entity.type
_entity.pdbx_description
1 polymer ?
#
loop_
_entity_poly.entity_id
_entity_poly.type
_entity_poly.pdbx_seq_one_letter_code
_entity_poly.pdbx_strand_id
1 'polypeptide(L)'
;MTASPATTIVQRRFGPQRVAERALAVLDKALGAVAAAILATLLVVVLVNVALRYLFHTGFIGAEDLGIWLNVAMIAVGAPLSLKSALAMRLDVFVRFLPERFHAATEVLADAFSFVAALILAFGGVEIAAMLGGTSPTLGLPEWVRFGFLGAGGALIFVYLALQRVGEGKALAVLLSVAIAVVSYVGLPELFIDTSLPPSLFLALTAAVGLVLAAPLAHAFLAAAYVAIAFGSTLPEPAIVSSTVTGMSKFLLLAIPFFLLAGSLLTESGVANQLVRFAASMVGHRRAGLAQTTLLTSVLFSGASGSSVANAAFGASTFQPELVKHGYPPAQAGAIIAATSVLDNVIPPSIAFLILATATNLSVGSLLVGGFFAGGLMAICLAVAIHLSVRSVDTLPRATGSERWRSAVAAIPAFGLGVIVVVGIRIGVVTTTEAAALAALYTLFLGFGYRLGAGRIFATFRQSAGEAAAIGLLIGTAGPFAFLLAVDNVSGLVTDFCDASGRQQDCGAPALQPHSACGRSGAGYWCCHPVVRADPAARSRGSRH
;
A
#
# COMPACT_ATOMS: atom_id res chain seq x y z
N MET A 1 3.42 0.57 48.42
CA MET A 1 2.39 0.11 49.35
C MET A 1 1.39 -0.76 48.60
N THR A 2 1.30 -2.02 49.03
CA THR A 2 0.28 -3.05 48.74
C THR A 2 -0.13 -3.29 47.28
N ALA A 3 0.58 -4.18 46.61
CA ALA A 3 0.11 -4.86 45.40
C ALA A 3 -0.99 -5.87 45.77
N SER A 4 -2.15 -5.75 45.13
CA SER A 4 -3.23 -6.74 45.20
C SER A 4 -2.94 -7.88 44.20
N PRO A 5 -3.05 -9.16 44.57
CA PRO A 5 -2.83 -10.26 43.65
C PRO A 5 -4.04 -10.37 42.71
N ALA A 6 -3.86 -9.97 41.46
CA ALA A 6 -4.82 -10.25 40.40
C ALA A 6 -4.91 -11.77 40.20
N THR A 7 -5.95 -12.37 40.77
CA THR A 7 -6.42 -13.73 40.47
C THR A 7 -6.53 -13.89 38.96
N THR A 8 -5.58 -14.61 38.38
CA THR A 8 -5.63 -15.06 36.99
C THR A 8 -6.68 -16.17 36.93
N ILE A 9 -7.95 -15.80 36.81
CA ILE A 9 -9.01 -16.73 36.48
C ILE A 9 -8.70 -17.21 35.05
N VAL A 10 -8.11 -18.39 34.95
CA VAL A 10 -8.02 -19.16 33.71
C VAL A 10 -9.46 -19.51 33.33
N GLN A 11 -10.13 -18.60 32.61
CA GLN A 11 -11.46 -18.85 32.06
C GLN A 11 -11.40 -20.15 31.26
N ARG A 12 -12.22 -21.13 31.65
CA ARG A 12 -12.38 -22.40 30.92
C ARG A 12 -12.97 -22.09 29.54
N ARG A 13 -12.11 -21.84 28.54
CA ARG A 13 -12.52 -21.69 27.13
C ARG A 13 -13.27 -22.95 26.68
N PHE A 14 -14.45 -22.77 26.12
CA PHE A 14 -15.35 -23.85 25.71
C PHE A 14 -14.76 -24.67 24.54
N GLY A 15 -15.21 -25.92 24.37
CA GLY A 15 -14.78 -26.82 23.29
C GLY A 15 -14.66 -26.19 21.89
N PRO A 16 -15.70 -25.51 21.37
CA PRO A 16 -15.64 -24.91 20.02
C PRO A 16 -14.63 -23.76 19.89
N GLN A 17 -14.42 -22.96 20.94
CA GLN A 17 -13.43 -21.87 20.93
C GLN A 17 -12.01 -22.43 20.79
N ARG A 18 -11.69 -23.49 21.55
CA ARG A 18 -10.36 -24.13 21.49
C ARG A 18 -10.09 -24.78 20.14
N VAL A 19 -11.11 -25.39 19.52
CA VAL A 19 -10.99 -25.98 18.18
C VAL A 19 -10.77 -24.89 17.14
N ALA A 20 -11.55 -23.79 17.20
CA ALA A 20 -11.40 -22.66 16.30
C ALA A 20 -10.01 -22.00 16.41
N GLU A 21 -9.51 -21.76 17.63
CA GLU A 21 -8.17 -21.21 17.86
C GLU A 21 -7.06 -22.11 17.30
N ARG A 22 -7.17 -23.43 17.49
CA ARG A 22 -6.20 -24.39 16.93
C ARG A 22 -6.24 -24.41 15.41
N ALA A 23 -7.44 -24.47 14.83
CA ALA A 23 -7.62 -24.44 13.38
C ALA A 23 -7.06 -23.13 12.78
N LEU A 24 -7.36 -21.99 13.42
CA LEU A 24 -6.86 -20.68 13.03
C LEU A 24 -5.33 -20.60 13.11
N ALA A 25 -4.71 -21.17 14.15
CA ALA A 25 -3.25 -21.20 14.29
C ALA A 25 -2.57 -22.07 13.22
N VAL A 26 -3.18 -23.20 12.84
CA VAL A 26 -2.71 -24.04 11.74
C VAL A 26 -2.84 -23.30 10.41
N LEU A 27 -4.00 -22.68 10.17
CA LEU A 27 -4.27 -21.94 8.94
C LEU A 27 -3.33 -20.73 8.79
N ASP A 28 -3.07 -19.99 9.88
CA ASP A 28 -2.15 -18.85 9.89
C ASP A 28 -0.71 -19.25 9.51
N LYS A 29 -0.23 -20.37 10.05
CA LYS A 29 1.08 -20.93 9.72
C LYS A 29 1.13 -21.42 8.27
N ALA A 30 0.09 -22.14 7.83
CA ALA A 30 0.03 -22.70 6.48
C ALA A 30 -0.04 -21.60 5.42
N LEU A 31 -1.00 -20.67 5.52
CA LEU A 31 -1.14 -19.54 4.60
C LEU A 31 0.11 -18.67 4.60
N GLY A 32 0.69 -18.41 5.77
CA GLY A 32 1.93 -17.65 5.88
C GLY A 32 3.11 -18.34 5.20
N ALA A 33 3.24 -19.66 5.33
CA ALA A 33 4.29 -20.42 4.67
C ALA A 33 4.13 -20.43 3.15
N VAL A 34 2.90 -20.60 2.66
CA VAL A 34 2.60 -20.57 1.22
C VAL A 34 2.86 -19.18 0.65
N ALA A 35 2.38 -18.11 1.31
CA ALA A 35 2.63 -16.74 0.87
C ALA A 35 4.13 -16.40 0.83
N ALA A 36 4.89 -16.83 1.85
CA ALA A 36 6.35 -16.69 1.87
C ALA A 36 7.04 -17.44 0.72
N ALA A 37 6.59 -18.66 0.42
CA ALA A 37 7.12 -19.45 -0.69
C ALA A 37 6.81 -18.83 -2.05
N ILE A 38 5.60 -18.28 -2.24
CA ILE A 38 5.23 -17.55 -3.46
C ILE A 38 6.11 -16.30 -3.62
N LEU A 39 6.32 -15.53 -2.55
CA LEU A 39 7.20 -14.36 -2.57
C LEU A 39 8.66 -14.73 -2.89
N ALA A 40 9.18 -15.81 -2.30
CA ALA A 40 10.52 -16.31 -2.63
C ALA A 40 10.62 -16.74 -4.10
N THR A 41 9.58 -17.40 -4.62
CA THR A 41 9.50 -17.79 -6.03
C THR A 41 9.47 -16.57 -6.95
N LEU A 42 8.65 -15.56 -6.62
CA LEU A 42 8.60 -14.27 -7.32
C LEU A 42 9.97 -13.62 -7.41
N LEU A 43 10.68 -13.56 -6.27
CA LEU A 43 12.01 -12.98 -6.20
C LEU A 43 13.00 -13.73 -7.12
N VAL A 44 12.99 -15.06 -7.08
CA VAL A 44 13.84 -15.89 -7.94
C VAL A 44 13.51 -15.68 -9.42
N VAL A 45 12.23 -15.71 -9.80
CA VAL A 45 11.80 -15.50 -11.20
C VAL A 45 12.31 -14.17 -11.74
N VAL A 46 12.13 -13.08 -10.99
CA VAL A 46 12.58 -11.75 -11.40
C VAL A 46 14.10 -11.67 -11.46
N LEU A 47 14.82 -12.18 -10.47
CA LEU A 47 16.29 -12.17 -10.45
C LEU A 47 16.91 -13.01 -11.58
N VAL A 48 16.33 -14.17 -11.88
CA VAL A 48 16.78 -15.03 -12.99
C VAL A 48 16.54 -14.31 -14.32
N ASN A 49 15.36 -13.71 -14.52
CA ASN A 49 15.08 -12.97 -15.74
C ASN A 49 16.02 -11.77 -15.92
N VAL A 50 16.32 -11.04 -14.83
CA VAL A 50 17.33 -9.98 -14.80
C VAL A 50 18.70 -10.53 -15.20
N ALA A 51 19.17 -11.59 -14.54
CA ALA A 51 20.48 -12.18 -14.83
C ALA A 51 20.60 -12.64 -16.28
N LEU A 52 19.58 -13.31 -16.82
CA LEU A 52 19.53 -13.73 -18.23
C LEU A 52 19.63 -12.53 -19.18
N ARG A 53 18.90 -11.45 -18.87
CA ARG A 53 18.85 -10.25 -19.71
C ARG A 53 20.18 -9.51 -19.76
N TYR A 54 20.82 -9.30 -18.61
CA TYR A 54 22.07 -8.53 -18.53
C TYR A 54 23.32 -9.34 -18.86
N LEU A 55 23.37 -10.63 -18.52
CA LEU A 55 24.57 -11.46 -18.71
C LEU A 55 24.58 -12.20 -20.04
N PHE A 56 23.42 -12.65 -20.52
CA PHE A 56 23.32 -13.51 -21.69
C PHE A 56 22.58 -12.84 -22.86
N HIS A 57 22.08 -11.60 -22.69
CA HIS A 57 21.24 -10.89 -23.67
C HIS A 57 20.01 -11.70 -24.12
N THR A 58 19.51 -12.58 -23.23
CA THR A 58 18.32 -13.42 -23.44
C THR A 58 17.28 -13.15 -22.36
N GLY A 59 16.01 -13.42 -22.59
CA GLY A 59 14.94 -13.29 -21.58
C GLY A 59 14.14 -14.58 -21.43
N PHE A 60 13.50 -14.75 -20.27
CA PHE A 60 12.53 -15.82 -20.09
C PHE A 60 11.17 -15.38 -20.66
N ILE A 61 10.70 -16.04 -21.72
CA ILE A 61 9.38 -15.77 -22.32
C ILE A 61 8.31 -16.07 -21.26
N GLY A 62 7.49 -15.07 -20.93
CA GLY A 62 6.45 -15.18 -19.90
C GLY A 62 6.90 -14.86 -18.47
N ALA A 63 8.10 -14.32 -18.24
CA ALA A 63 8.54 -13.91 -16.88
C ALA A 63 7.58 -12.90 -16.24
N GLU A 64 7.14 -11.92 -17.03
CA GLU A 64 6.20 -10.88 -16.61
C GLU A 64 4.85 -11.47 -16.24
N ASP A 65 4.28 -12.29 -17.13
CA ASP A 65 2.99 -12.96 -16.91
C ASP A 65 3.04 -13.90 -15.70
N LEU A 66 4.10 -14.70 -15.55
CA LEU A 66 4.30 -15.57 -14.40
C LEU A 66 4.37 -14.76 -13.11
N GLY A 67 5.10 -13.65 -13.13
CA GLY A 67 5.22 -12.75 -12.00
C GLY A 67 3.87 -12.14 -11.61
N ILE A 68 3.06 -11.73 -12.57
CA ILE A 68 1.71 -11.21 -12.33
C ILE A 68 0.82 -12.29 -11.70
N TRP A 69 0.83 -13.52 -12.23
CA TRP A 69 -0.01 -14.60 -11.73
C TRP A 69 0.39 -15.05 -10.33
N LEU A 70 1.69 -15.13 -10.06
CA LEU A 70 2.21 -15.40 -8.72
C LEU A 70 1.86 -14.26 -7.74
N ASN A 71 1.87 -13.00 -8.18
CA ASN A 71 1.43 -11.87 -7.36
C ASN A 71 -0.05 -11.98 -6.99
N VAL A 72 -0.92 -12.30 -7.96
CA VAL A 72 -2.35 -12.56 -7.69
C VAL A 72 -2.54 -13.72 -6.71
N ALA A 73 -1.80 -14.82 -6.90
CA ALA A 73 -1.83 -15.96 -5.99
C ALA A 73 -1.36 -15.59 -4.56
N MET A 74 -0.28 -14.81 -4.44
CA MET A 74 0.21 -14.30 -3.16
C MET A 74 -0.84 -13.43 -2.46
N ILE A 75 -1.50 -12.54 -3.20
CA ILE A 75 -2.56 -11.68 -2.67
C ILE A 75 -3.73 -12.54 -2.17
N ALA A 76 -4.18 -13.52 -2.95
CA ALA A 76 -5.28 -14.39 -2.58
C ALA A 76 -4.99 -15.21 -1.31
N VAL A 77 -3.78 -15.78 -1.19
CA VAL A 77 -3.36 -16.58 -0.03
C VAL A 77 -3.06 -15.71 1.20
N GLY A 78 -2.48 -14.53 0.99
CA GLY A 78 -2.06 -13.61 2.05
C GLY A 78 -3.17 -12.69 2.57
N ALA A 79 -4.22 -12.43 1.79
CA ALA A 79 -5.32 -11.56 2.17
C ALA A 79 -5.99 -11.95 3.51
N PRO A 80 -6.27 -13.22 3.82
CA PRO A 80 -6.80 -13.62 5.14
C PRO A 80 -5.88 -13.23 6.30
N LEU A 81 -4.55 -13.27 6.12
CA LEU A 81 -3.57 -12.92 7.16
C LEU A 81 -3.59 -11.43 7.52
N SER A 82 -4.06 -10.58 6.60
CA SER A 82 -4.20 -9.14 6.84
C SER A 82 -5.29 -8.82 7.87
N LEU A 83 -6.28 -9.71 8.07
CA LEU A 83 -7.42 -9.48 8.96
C LEU A 83 -7.06 -9.41 10.44
N LYS A 84 -5.97 -10.07 10.88
CA LYS A 84 -5.51 -10.06 12.27
C LYS A 84 -4.60 -8.89 12.64
N SER A 85 -3.96 -8.29 11.64
CA SER A 85 -2.85 -7.38 11.87
C SER A 85 -3.34 -5.92 11.81
N ALA A 86 -2.53 -4.99 12.31
CA ALA A 86 -2.69 -3.55 12.03
C ALA A 86 -2.75 -3.25 10.51
N LEU A 87 -2.38 -4.24 9.68
CA LEU A 87 -2.47 -4.28 8.23
C LEU A 87 -3.88 -4.42 7.66
N ALA A 88 -4.91 -4.64 8.49
CA ALA A 88 -6.30 -4.66 8.03
C ALA A 88 -6.74 -3.29 7.44
N MET A 89 -5.89 -2.25 7.50
CA MET A 89 -6.14 -0.89 6.98
C MET A 89 -7.52 -0.38 7.42
N ARG A 90 -7.79 -0.52 8.72
CA ARG A 90 -9.04 -0.10 9.38
C ARG A 90 -8.83 1.28 9.99
N LEU A 91 -9.81 2.16 9.83
CA LEU A 91 -9.85 3.44 10.52
C LEU A 91 -10.74 3.31 11.76
N ASP A 92 -10.13 3.00 12.91
CA ASP A 92 -10.86 2.77 14.17
C ASP A 92 -11.13 4.07 14.96
N VAL A 93 -10.66 5.22 14.46
CA VAL A 93 -10.79 6.53 15.11
C VAL A 93 -12.25 6.87 15.43
N PHE A 94 -13.18 6.66 14.49
CA PHE A 94 -14.59 6.98 14.69
C PHE A 94 -15.27 6.05 15.70
N VAL A 95 -14.90 4.76 15.69
CA VAL A 95 -15.44 3.76 16.63
C VAL A 95 -15.03 4.08 18.06
N ARG A 96 -13.83 4.62 18.28
CA ARG A 96 -13.36 5.05 19.61
C ARG A 96 -14.16 6.20 20.21
N PHE A 97 -14.81 7.02 19.39
CA PHE A 97 -15.69 8.10 19.86
C PHE A 97 -17.11 7.62 20.19
N LEU A 98 -17.50 6.42 19.76
CA LEU A 98 -18.83 5.87 20.04
C LEU A 98 -18.92 5.36 21.49
N PRO A 99 -20.08 5.50 22.16
CA PRO A 99 -20.34 4.86 23.44
C PRO A 99 -20.21 3.34 23.36
N GLU A 100 -19.70 2.70 24.42
CA GLU A 100 -19.39 1.25 24.46
C GLU A 100 -20.55 0.34 24.03
N ARG A 101 -21.80 0.77 24.29
CA ARG A 101 -23.02 0.05 23.87
C ARG A 101 -23.12 -0.21 22.36
N PHE A 102 -22.48 0.63 21.54
CA PHE A 102 -22.53 0.51 20.08
C PHE A 102 -21.35 -0.27 19.50
N HIS A 103 -20.29 -0.55 20.28
CA HIS A 103 -19.09 -1.21 19.76
C HIS A 103 -19.37 -2.63 19.25
N ALA A 104 -20.28 -3.36 19.91
CA ALA A 104 -20.70 -4.68 19.46
C ALA A 104 -21.46 -4.63 18.12
N ALA A 105 -22.32 -3.61 17.94
CA ALA A 105 -23.07 -3.44 16.71
C ALA A 105 -22.16 -3.00 15.54
N THR A 106 -21.23 -2.06 15.78
CA THR A 106 -20.28 -1.63 14.74
C THR A 106 -19.37 -2.77 14.33
N GLU A 107 -18.95 -3.63 15.26
CA GLU A 107 -18.17 -4.83 14.95
C GLU A 107 -18.95 -5.82 14.07
N VAL A 108 -20.21 -6.11 14.39
CA VAL A 108 -21.07 -6.99 13.56
C VAL A 108 -21.22 -6.44 12.15
N LEU A 109 -21.45 -5.13 12.00
CA LEU A 109 -21.59 -4.50 10.70
C LEU A 109 -20.26 -4.48 9.91
N ALA A 110 -19.15 -4.17 10.56
CA ALA A 110 -17.82 -4.19 9.92
C ALA A 110 -17.43 -5.60 9.44
N ASP A 111 -17.78 -6.63 10.22
CA ASP A 111 -17.61 -8.01 9.82
C ASP A 111 -18.54 -8.40 8.67
N ALA A 112 -19.77 -7.87 8.63
CA ALA A 112 -20.69 -8.11 7.52
C ALA A 112 -20.12 -7.58 6.18
N PHE A 113 -19.51 -6.39 6.17
CA PHE A 113 -18.77 -5.88 5.00
C PHE A 113 -17.67 -6.86 4.54
N SER A 114 -16.94 -7.44 5.49
CA SER A 114 -15.86 -8.38 5.20
C SER A 114 -16.39 -9.71 4.67
N PHE A 115 -17.49 -10.23 5.22
CA PHE A 115 -18.16 -11.43 4.72
C PHE A 115 -18.79 -11.23 3.34
N VAL A 116 -19.43 -10.08 3.08
CA VAL A 116 -19.97 -9.74 1.75
C VAL A 116 -18.85 -9.72 0.72
N ALA A 117 -17.75 -9.02 1.01
CA ALA A 117 -16.58 -9.00 0.14
C ALA A 117 -15.99 -10.40 -0.10
N ALA A 118 -15.94 -11.25 0.95
CA ALA A 118 -15.49 -12.62 0.82
C ALA A 118 -16.39 -13.46 -0.11
N LEU A 119 -17.72 -13.28 -0.03
CA LEU A 119 -18.69 -13.94 -0.91
C LEU A 119 -18.53 -13.46 -2.37
N ILE A 120 -18.41 -12.15 -2.60
CA ILE A 120 -18.21 -11.57 -3.94
C ILE A 120 -16.94 -12.14 -4.60
N LEU A 121 -15.83 -12.19 -3.86
CA LEU A 121 -14.60 -12.77 -4.39
C LEU A 121 -14.76 -14.27 -4.67
N ALA A 122 -15.38 -15.02 -3.76
CA ALA A 122 -15.53 -16.46 -3.89
C ALA A 122 -16.43 -16.85 -5.06
N PHE A 123 -17.65 -16.33 -5.11
CA PHE A 123 -18.64 -16.71 -6.12
C PHE A 123 -18.35 -16.03 -7.46
N GLY A 124 -18.16 -14.70 -7.49
CA GLY A 124 -17.77 -13.99 -8.70
C GLY A 124 -16.45 -14.48 -9.30
N GLY A 125 -15.51 -14.94 -8.47
CA GLY A 125 -14.27 -15.59 -8.91
C GLY A 125 -14.49 -16.95 -9.58
N VAL A 126 -15.41 -17.77 -9.06
CA VAL A 126 -15.80 -19.05 -9.68
C VAL A 126 -16.57 -18.80 -10.97
N GLU A 127 -17.49 -17.84 -10.98
CA GLU A 127 -18.31 -17.50 -12.13
C GLU A 127 -17.46 -17.01 -13.30
N ILE A 128 -16.57 -16.04 -13.07
CA ILE A 128 -15.69 -15.56 -14.14
C ILE A 128 -14.70 -16.64 -14.60
N ALA A 129 -14.21 -17.49 -13.70
CA ALA A 129 -13.36 -18.62 -14.05
C ALA A 129 -14.10 -19.63 -14.95
N ALA A 130 -15.40 -19.82 -14.75
CA ALA A 130 -16.24 -20.67 -15.60
C ALA A 130 -16.57 -20.03 -16.95
N MET A 131 -16.67 -18.69 -17.01
CA MET A 131 -16.92 -17.95 -18.25
C MET A 131 -15.68 -17.85 -19.16
N LEU A 132 -14.47 -17.86 -18.58
CA LEU A 132 -13.22 -17.65 -19.31
C LEU A 132 -12.66 -18.96 -19.89
N GLY A 133 -12.64 -19.03 -21.22
CA GLY A 133 -11.86 -20.00 -21.97
C GLY A 133 -10.46 -19.49 -22.34
N GLY A 134 -9.63 -20.39 -22.87
CA GLY A 134 -8.34 -20.06 -23.45
C GLY A 134 -7.13 -20.25 -22.52
N THR A 135 -5.96 -20.06 -23.10
CA THR A 135 -4.65 -20.22 -22.45
C THR A 135 -3.83 -18.95 -22.62
N SER A 136 -3.03 -18.61 -21.61
CA SER A 136 -2.03 -17.55 -21.70
C SER A 136 -1.08 -17.84 -22.87
N PRO A 137 -0.87 -16.89 -23.80
CA PRO A 137 0.01 -17.09 -24.95
C PRO A 137 1.47 -17.39 -24.57
N THR A 138 1.90 -16.90 -23.40
CA THR A 138 3.30 -16.98 -22.96
C THR A 138 3.53 -18.18 -22.04
N LEU A 139 2.62 -18.42 -21.09
CA LEU A 139 2.74 -19.50 -20.10
C LEU A 139 2.13 -20.82 -20.58
N GLY A 140 1.23 -20.78 -21.57
CA GLY A 140 0.44 -21.93 -21.98
C GLY A 140 -0.53 -22.43 -20.89
N LEU A 141 -0.69 -21.68 -19.80
CA LEU A 141 -1.57 -22.03 -18.68
C LEU A 141 -3.00 -21.51 -18.91
N PRO A 142 -4.04 -22.21 -18.42
CA PRO A 142 -5.42 -21.75 -18.57
C PRO A 142 -5.68 -20.40 -17.89
N GLU A 143 -6.35 -19.49 -18.60
CA GLU A 143 -6.61 -18.12 -18.11
C GLU A 143 -7.52 -18.06 -16.88
N TRP A 144 -8.35 -19.07 -16.64
CA TRP A 144 -9.22 -19.14 -15.47
C TRP A 144 -8.44 -19.26 -14.14
N VAL A 145 -7.18 -19.71 -14.17
CA VAL A 145 -6.37 -19.96 -12.97
C VAL A 145 -6.18 -18.70 -12.12
N ARG A 146 -5.94 -17.54 -12.72
CA ARG A 146 -5.76 -16.27 -11.98
C ARG A 146 -7.02 -15.85 -11.22
N PHE A 147 -8.20 -16.10 -11.79
CA PHE A 147 -9.48 -15.81 -11.15
C PHE A 147 -9.84 -16.88 -10.11
N GLY A 148 -9.49 -18.13 -10.38
CA GLY A 148 -9.62 -19.24 -9.44
C GLY A 148 -8.84 -19.00 -8.15
N PHE A 149 -7.62 -18.44 -8.23
CA PHE A 149 -6.88 -18.03 -7.04
C PHE A 149 -7.65 -17.01 -6.21
N LEU A 150 -8.20 -15.98 -6.85
CA LEU A 150 -8.96 -14.94 -6.14
C LEU A 150 -10.26 -15.51 -5.52
N GLY A 151 -10.95 -16.42 -6.22
CA GLY A 151 -12.09 -17.16 -5.70
C GLY A 151 -11.76 -17.98 -4.46
N ALA A 152 -10.66 -18.75 -4.51
CA ALA A 152 -10.16 -19.47 -3.34
C ALA A 152 -9.77 -18.52 -2.20
N GLY A 153 -9.19 -17.36 -2.52
CA GLY A 153 -8.88 -16.29 -1.56
C GLY A 153 -10.13 -15.77 -0.84
N GLY A 154 -11.22 -15.51 -1.57
CA GLY A 154 -12.52 -15.13 -1.00
C GLY A 154 -13.05 -16.17 -0.01
N ALA A 155 -13.02 -17.45 -0.38
CA ALA A 155 -13.44 -18.54 0.50
C ALA A 155 -12.54 -18.64 1.76
N LEU A 156 -11.22 -18.45 1.60
CA LEU A 156 -10.28 -18.44 2.72
C LEU A 156 -10.52 -17.25 3.67
N ILE A 157 -10.81 -16.05 3.14
CA ILE A 157 -11.19 -14.87 3.95
C ILE A 157 -12.43 -15.19 4.78
N PHE A 158 -13.46 -15.78 4.17
CA PHE A 158 -14.70 -16.17 4.85
C PHE A 158 -14.42 -17.12 6.02
N VAL A 159 -13.73 -18.23 5.75
CA VAL A 159 -13.43 -19.26 6.77
C VAL A 159 -12.53 -18.70 7.86
N TYR A 160 -11.50 -17.93 7.50
CA TYR A 160 -10.56 -17.35 8.44
C TYR A 160 -11.26 -16.36 9.39
N LEU A 161 -12.08 -15.46 8.86
CA LEU A 161 -12.82 -14.49 9.67
C LEU A 161 -13.82 -15.19 10.61
N ALA A 162 -14.56 -16.18 10.11
CA ALA A 162 -15.49 -16.96 10.93
C ALA A 162 -14.77 -17.67 12.08
N LEU A 163 -13.66 -18.37 11.80
CA LEU A 163 -12.85 -19.05 12.81
C LEU A 163 -12.26 -18.06 13.82
N GLN A 164 -11.78 -16.90 13.36
CA GLN A 164 -11.20 -15.88 14.23
C GLN A 164 -12.20 -15.41 15.27
N ARG A 165 -13.40 -15.02 14.82
CA ARG A 165 -14.45 -14.50 15.68
C ARG A 165 -15.07 -15.55 16.60
N VAL A 166 -15.18 -16.81 16.14
CA VAL A 166 -15.57 -17.93 17.02
C VAL A 166 -14.50 -18.18 18.09
N GLY A 167 -13.21 -18.09 17.74
CA GLY A 167 -12.09 -18.17 18.68
C GLY A 167 -12.11 -17.06 19.74
N GLU A 168 -12.49 -15.84 19.35
CA GLU A 168 -12.72 -14.70 20.25
C GLU A 168 -13.97 -14.86 21.14
N GLY A 169 -14.75 -15.93 20.97
CA GLY A 169 -15.97 -16.19 21.72
C GLY A 169 -17.20 -15.40 21.23
N LYS A 170 -17.10 -14.75 20.07
CA LYS A 170 -18.15 -13.89 19.49
C LYS A 170 -19.04 -14.65 18.50
N ALA A 171 -19.39 -15.90 18.79
CA ALA A 171 -20.11 -16.76 17.86
C ALA A 171 -21.46 -16.20 17.40
N LEU A 172 -22.21 -15.54 18.30
CA LEU A 172 -23.46 -14.85 17.92
C LEU A 172 -23.22 -13.69 16.96
N ALA A 173 -22.15 -12.90 17.18
CA ALA A 173 -21.80 -11.81 16.27
C ALA A 173 -21.48 -12.34 14.86
N VAL A 174 -20.74 -13.45 14.76
CA VAL A 174 -20.46 -14.11 13.48
C VAL A 174 -21.73 -14.53 12.76
N LEU A 175 -22.65 -15.21 13.47
CA LEU A 175 -23.90 -15.65 12.88
C LEU A 175 -24.72 -14.48 12.34
N LEU A 176 -24.79 -13.38 13.10
CA LEU A 176 -25.47 -12.16 12.67
C LEU A 176 -24.77 -11.53 11.46
N SER A 177 -23.44 -11.38 11.49
CA SER A 177 -22.67 -10.81 10.37
C SER A 177 -22.79 -11.65 9.10
N VAL A 178 -22.74 -12.98 9.21
CA VAL A 178 -22.92 -13.90 8.09
C VAL A 178 -24.36 -13.84 7.58
N ALA A 179 -25.36 -13.78 8.45
CA ALA A 179 -26.76 -13.65 8.03
C ALA A 179 -26.99 -12.34 7.27
N ILE A 180 -26.50 -11.21 7.80
CA ILE A 180 -26.55 -9.92 7.11
C ILE A 180 -25.84 -10.03 5.75
N ALA A 181 -24.63 -10.61 5.72
CA ALA A 181 -23.87 -10.73 4.49
C ALA A 181 -24.55 -11.59 3.42
N VAL A 182 -25.10 -12.75 3.79
CA VAL A 182 -25.82 -13.63 2.86
C VAL A 182 -27.11 -12.98 2.36
N VAL A 183 -27.88 -12.34 3.25
CA VAL A 183 -29.10 -11.62 2.87
C VAL A 183 -28.77 -10.47 1.93
N SER A 184 -27.74 -9.67 2.22
CA SER A 184 -27.30 -8.60 1.32
C SER A 184 -26.78 -9.15 0.00
N TYR A 185 -25.97 -10.20 0.01
CA TYR A 185 -25.39 -10.79 -1.20
C TYR A 185 -26.47 -11.32 -2.15
N VAL A 186 -27.45 -12.07 -1.64
CA VAL A 186 -28.54 -12.66 -2.45
C VAL A 186 -29.61 -11.61 -2.78
N GLY A 187 -29.92 -10.71 -1.85
CA GLY A 187 -31.01 -9.75 -2.02
C GLY A 187 -30.68 -8.58 -2.93
N LEU A 188 -29.47 -8.01 -2.86
CA LEU A 188 -29.13 -6.78 -3.58
C LEU A 188 -29.27 -6.88 -5.11
N PRO A 189 -28.84 -7.96 -5.78
CA PRO A 189 -29.02 -8.08 -7.24
C PRO A 189 -30.50 -8.10 -7.68
N GLU A 190 -31.40 -8.55 -6.80
CA GLU A 190 -32.84 -8.60 -7.06
C GLU A 190 -33.55 -7.26 -6.82
N LEU A 191 -32.91 -6.36 -6.06
CA LEU A 191 -33.41 -4.99 -5.88
C LEU A 191 -32.98 -4.15 -7.08
N PHE A 192 -33.94 -3.71 -7.88
CA PHE A 192 -33.71 -2.64 -8.85
C PHE A 192 -34.45 -1.38 -8.39
N ILE A 193 -33.69 -0.42 -7.86
CA ILE A 193 -34.23 0.86 -7.40
C ILE A 193 -33.96 1.89 -8.49
N ASP A 194 -35.03 2.31 -9.17
CA ASP A 194 -34.95 3.40 -10.15
C ASP A 194 -34.74 4.72 -9.41
N THR A 195 -33.50 5.22 -9.41
CA THR A 195 -33.13 6.49 -8.80
C THR A 195 -32.56 7.43 -9.86
N SER A 196 -32.87 8.72 -9.76
CA SER A 196 -32.26 9.77 -10.59
C SER A 196 -30.80 10.07 -10.24
N LEU A 197 -30.27 9.45 -9.19
CA LEU A 197 -28.91 9.67 -8.70
C LEU A 197 -27.93 8.65 -9.31
N PRO A 198 -26.67 9.04 -9.55
CA PRO A 198 -25.68 8.16 -10.15
C PRO A 198 -25.28 7.00 -9.20
N PRO A 199 -25.08 5.76 -9.70
CA PRO A 199 -24.66 4.61 -8.90
C PRO A 199 -23.37 4.84 -8.11
N SER A 200 -22.44 5.63 -8.64
CA SER A 200 -21.18 6.01 -7.96
C SER A 200 -21.38 6.74 -6.64
N LEU A 201 -22.50 7.45 -6.46
CA LEU A 201 -22.83 8.11 -5.20
C LEU A 201 -23.13 7.08 -4.10
N PHE A 202 -23.94 6.06 -4.42
CA PHE A 202 -24.27 4.97 -3.50
C PHE A 202 -23.05 4.12 -3.17
N LEU A 203 -22.19 3.91 -4.15
CA LEU A 203 -20.87 3.32 -3.96
C LEU A 203 -20.02 4.15 -2.98
N ALA A 204 -19.89 5.46 -3.18
CA ALA A 204 -19.11 6.32 -2.29
C ALA A 204 -19.67 6.35 -0.86
N LEU A 205 -21.00 6.42 -0.73
CA LEU A 205 -21.68 6.41 0.57
C LEU A 205 -21.46 5.08 1.30
N THR A 206 -21.59 3.95 0.59
CA THR A 206 -21.40 2.61 1.16
C THR A 206 -19.96 2.41 1.61
N ALA A 207 -18.98 2.83 0.82
CA ALA A 207 -17.56 2.79 1.19
C ALA A 207 -17.28 3.68 2.42
N ALA A 208 -17.87 4.89 2.47
CA ALA A 208 -17.74 5.79 3.60
C ALA A 208 -18.35 5.20 4.89
N VAL A 209 -19.51 4.56 4.80
CA VAL A 209 -20.12 3.84 5.92
C VAL A 209 -19.20 2.72 6.39
N GLY A 210 -18.67 1.90 5.48
CA GLY A 210 -17.69 0.87 5.82
C GLY A 210 -16.47 1.43 6.57
N LEU A 211 -15.93 2.57 6.12
CA LEU A 211 -14.80 3.25 6.77
C LEU A 211 -15.14 3.74 8.18
N VAL A 212 -16.31 4.36 8.38
CA VAL A 212 -16.77 4.86 9.69
C VAL A 212 -16.99 3.71 10.67
N LEU A 213 -17.45 2.55 10.18
CA LEU A 213 -17.61 1.33 10.96
C LEU A 213 -16.29 0.61 11.26
N ALA A 214 -15.16 1.14 10.77
CA ALA A 214 -13.85 0.50 10.81
C ALA A 214 -13.85 -0.88 10.12
N ALA A 215 -14.61 -1.06 9.03
CA ALA A 215 -14.42 -2.19 8.14
C ALA A 215 -13.05 -2.05 7.42
N PRO A 216 -12.36 -3.16 7.11
CA PRO A 216 -11.16 -3.10 6.29
C PRO A 216 -11.44 -2.42 4.94
N LEU A 217 -10.62 -1.43 4.57
CA LEU A 217 -10.91 -0.55 3.42
C LEU A 217 -11.14 -1.31 2.11
N ALA A 218 -10.33 -2.34 1.83
CA ALA A 218 -10.48 -3.16 0.63
C ALA A 218 -11.83 -3.89 0.55
N HIS A 219 -12.33 -4.37 1.69
CA HIS A 219 -13.62 -5.06 1.76
C HIS A 219 -14.78 -4.06 1.64
N ALA A 220 -14.61 -2.84 2.20
CA ALA A 220 -15.57 -1.76 2.04
C ALA A 220 -15.74 -1.33 0.57
N PHE A 221 -14.65 -1.22 -0.20
CA PHE A 221 -14.71 -0.90 -1.62
C PHE A 221 -15.42 -1.98 -2.45
N LEU A 222 -15.15 -3.25 -2.16
CA LEU A 222 -15.78 -4.34 -2.90
C LEU A 222 -17.28 -4.45 -2.59
N ALA A 223 -17.66 -4.37 -1.32
CA ALA A 223 -19.07 -4.33 -0.91
C ALA A 223 -19.79 -3.10 -1.50
N ALA A 224 -19.13 -1.94 -1.55
CA ALA A 224 -19.67 -0.73 -2.17
C ALA A 224 -19.92 -0.89 -3.68
N ALA A 225 -18.99 -1.51 -4.41
CA ALA A 225 -19.17 -1.82 -5.82
C ALA A 225 -20.37 -2.75 -6.06
N TYR A 226 -20.57 -3.72 -5.17
CA TYR A 226 -21.70 -4.66 -5.26
C TYR A 226 -23.04 -4.01 -4.90
N VAL A 227 -23.09 -3.18 -3.85
CA VAL A 227 -24.30 -2.43 -3.48
C VAL A 227 -24.75 -1.51 -4.62
N ALA A 228 -23.82 -0.95 -5.39
CA ALA A 228 -24.16 -0.10 -6.53
C ALA A 228 -24.99 -0.82 -7.62
N ILE A 229 -24.94 -2.15 -7.70
CA ILE A 229 -25.77 -2.95 -8.63
C ILE A 229 -27.26 -2.66 -8.42
N ALA A 230 -27.69 -2.58 -7.16
CA ALA A 230 -29.09 -2.34 -6.82
C ALA A 230 -29.60 -0.95 -7.24
N PHE A 231 -28.68 -0.04 -7.54
CA PHE A 231 -28.94 1.34 -7.95
C PHE A 231 -28.61 1.58 -9.43
N GLY A 232 -28.56 0.52 -10.25
CA GLY A 232 -28.40 0.62 -11.70
C GLY A 232 -26.94 0.62 -12.20
N SER A 233 -25.98 0.13 -11.39
CA SER A 233 -24.60 -0.04 -11.86
C SER A 233 -24.49 -1.00 -13.04
N THR A 234 -23.63 -0.67 -13.99
CA THR A 234 -23.37 -1.47 -15.20
C THR A 234 -22.33 -2.56 -15.00
N LEU A 235 -21.75 -2.68 -13.79
CA LEU A 235 -20.79 -3.72 -13.45
C LEU A 235 -21.49 -4.94 -12.82
N PRO A 236 -21.74 -6.03 -13.56
CA PRO A 236 -22.16 -7.29 -12.95
C PRO A 236 -21.05 -7.86 -12.06
N GLU A 237 -21.39 -8.79 -11.17
CA GLU A 237 -20.45 -9.39 -10.20
C GLU A 237 -19.16 -9.93 -10.85
N PRO A 238 -19.20 -10.72 -11.95
CA PRO A 238 -17.98 -11.15 -12.64
C PRO A 238 -17.09 -9.99 -13.09
N ALA A 239 -17.68 -8.87 -13.54
CA ALA A 239 -16.92 -7.69 -13.96
C ALA A 239 -16.28 -6.96 -12.77
N ILE A 240 -16.92 -6.94 -11.60
CA ILE A 240 -16.33 -6.43 -10.36
C ILE A 240 -15.07 -7.24 -10.01
N VAL A 241 -15.15 -8.57 -10.06
CA VAL A 241 -14.00 -9.46 -9.79
C VAL A 241 -12.94 -9.33 -10.88
N SER A 242 -13.34 -9.23 -12.15
CA SER A 242 -12.43 -9.00 -13.28
C SER A 242 -11.61 -7.73 -13.13
N SER A 243 -12.29 -6.63 -12.80
CA SER A 243 -11.68 -5.34 -12.55
C SER A 243 -10.74 -5.40 -11.35
N THR A 244 -11.12 -6.16 -10.31
CA THR A 244 -10.29 -6.42 -9.13
C THR A 244 -8.99 -7.14 -9.48
N VAL A 245 -9.05 -8.22 -10.26
CA VAL A 245 -7.85 -8.94 -10.75
C VAL A 245 -7.00 -8.03 -11.63
N THR A 246 -7.61 -7.25 -12.52
CA THR A 246 -6.91 -6.33 -13.42
C THR A 246 -6.15 -5.25 -12.65
N GLY A 247 -6.73 -4.72 -11.57
CA GLY A 247 -6.09 -3.73 -10.69
C GLY A 247 -4.82 -4.27 -10.02
N MET A 248 -4.85 -5.51 -9.53
CA MET A 248 -3.69 -6.16 -8.89
C MET A 248 -2.69 -6.79 -9.89
N SER A 249 -3.05 -6.88 -11.17
CA SER A 249 -2.26 -7.52 -12.23
C SER A 249 -1.34 -6.55 -12.98
N LYS A 250 -0.79 -5.55 -12.29
CA LYS A 250 0.13 -4.57 -12.88
C LYS A 250 1.56 -4.96 -12.56
N PHE A 251 2.41 -5.16 -13.57
CA PHE A 251 3.80 -5.57 -13.37
C PHE A 251 4.57 -4.67 -12.40
N LEU A 252 4.36 -3.34 -12.47
CA LEU A 252 4.96 -2.38 -11.54
C LEU A 252 4.66 -2.65 -10.05
N LEU A 253 3.54 -3.29 -9.73
CA LEU A 253 3.16 -3.60 -8.35
C LEU A 253 3.99 -4.75 -7.75
N LEU A 254 4.67 -5.57 -8.56
CA LEU A 254 5.60 -6.59 -8.07
C LEU A 254 6.78 -5.98 -7.30
N ALA A 255 7.06 -4.68 -7.50
CA ALA A 255 8.10 -4.00 -6.74
C ALA A 255 7.71 -3.84 -5.25
N ILE A 256 6.42 -3.76 -4.93
CA ILE A 256 5.90 -3.57 -3.56
C ILE A 256 6.37 -4.69 -2.62
N PRO A 257 6.10 -5.98 -2.89
CA PRO A 257 6.56 -7.06 -2.01
C PRO A 257 8.07 -7.11 -1.85
N PHE A 258 8.84 -6.77 -2.89
CA PHE A 258 10.30 -6.76 -2.81
C PHE A 258 10.84 -5.59 -1.97
N PHE A 259 10.25 -4.39 -2.07
CA PHE A 259 10.61 -3.28 -1.19
C PHE A 259 10.28 -3.56 0.27
N LEU A 260 9.09 -4.11 0.54
CA LEU A 260 8.71 -4.55 1.88
C LEU A 260 9.68 -5.61 2.41
N LEU A 261 10.03 -6.59 1.60
CA LEU A 261 11.01 -7.62 1.95
C LEU A 261 12.39 -7.01 2.26
N ALA A 262 12.86 -6.09 1.43
CA ALA A 262 14.14 -5.45 1.60
C ALA A 262 14.19 -4.62 2.90
N GLY A 263 13.14 -3.84 3.16
CA GLY A 263 12.99 -3.07 4.40
C GLY A 263 12.94 -3.93 5.66
N SER A 264 12.15 -5.00 5.65
CA SER A 264 12.04 -5.91 6.80
C SER A 264 13.34 -6.69 7.03
N LEU A 265 14.04 -7.13 5.98
CA LEU A 265 15.36 -7.78 6.11
C LEU A 265 16.42 -6.82 6.65
N LEU A 266 16.39 -5.55 6.23
CA LEU A 266 17.29 -4.51 6.75
C LEU A 266 17.10 -4.31 8.26
N THR A 267 15.86 -4.25 8.72
CA THR A 267 15.54 -4.16 10.15
C THR A 267 16.03 -5.39 10.91
N GLU A 268 15.69 -6.59 10.44
CA GLU A 268 16.02 -7.85 11.11
C GLU A 268 17.53 -8.15 11.13
N SER A 269 18.28 -7.71 10.12
CA SER A 269 19.74 -7.83 10.06
C SER A 269 20.47 -6.99 11.12
N GLY A 270 19.78 -6.05 11.78
CA GLY A 270 20.37 -5.13 12.75
C GLY A 270 21.14 -3.96 12.13
N VAL A 271 21.20 -3.87 10.80
CA VAL A 271 21.80 -2.73 10.07
C VAL A 271 21.04 -1.43 10.37
N ALA A 272 19.72 -1.50 10.59
CA ALA A 272 18.93 -0.35 11.04
C ALA A 272 19.47 0.29 12.34
N ASN A 273 20.07 -0.49 13.26
CA ASN A 273 20.70 0.05 14.47
C ASN A 273 21.95 0.90 14.17
N GLN A 274 22.63 0.65 13.04
CA GLN A 274 23.76 1.49 12.62
C GLN A 274 23.27 2.86 12.14
N LEU A 275 22.11 2.92 11.48
CA LEU A 275 21.46 4.19 11.15
C LEU A 275 21.13 5.00 12.41
N VAL A 276 20.62 4.34 13.46
CA VAL A 276 20.35 4.97 14.76
C VAL A 276 21.62 5.59 15.34
N ARG A 277 22.71 4.81 15.40
CA ARG A 277 24.00 5.28 15.94
C ARG A 277 24.56 6.46 15.16
N PHE A 278 24.48 6.38 13.83
CA PHE A 278 24.90 7.45 12.96
C PHE A 278 24.07 8.72 13.17
N ALA A 279 22.74 8.61 13.18
CA ALA A 279 21.84 9.72 13.44
C ALA A 279 22.09 10.35 14.83
N ALA A 280 22.25 9.53 15.87
CA ALA A 280 22.55 9.99 17.23
C ALA A 280 23.87 10.78 17.27
N SER A 281 24.90 10.31 16.57
CA SER A 281 26.20 10.98 16.50
C SER A 281 26.14 12.38 15.86
N MET A 282 25.16 12.60 14.97
CA MET A 282 24.94 13.87 14.27
C MET A 282 24.11 14.86 15.06
N VAL A 283 22.97 14.43 15.62
CA VAL A 283 21.96 15.36 16.18
C VAL A 283 21.62 15.11 17.66
N GLY A 284 22.09 14.03 18.27
CA GLY A 284 21.76 13.66 19.66
C GLY A 284 22.16 14.69 20.72
N HIS A 285 23.19 15.51 20.43
CA HIS A 285 23.67 16.57 21.31
C HIS A 285 22.88 17.88 21.21
N ARG A 286 21.97 17.99 20.25
CA ARG A 286 21.12 19.17 20.07
C ARG A 286 19.90 19.11 20.99
N ARG A 287 19.23 20.24 21.15
CA ARG A 287 17.93 20.30 21.85
C ARG A 287 16.94 19.32 21.20
N ALA A 288 16.21 18.58 22.04
CA ALA A 288 15.35 17.47 21.63
C ALA A 288 16.11 16.35 20.89
N GLY A 289 17.39 16.16 21.21
CA GLY A 289 18.32 15.34 20.44
C GLY A 289 17.88 13.90 20.22
N LEU A 290 17.20 13.27 21.19
CA LEU A 290 16.66 11.92 21.03
C LEU A 290 15.50 11.89 20.01
N ALA A 291 14.55 12.83 20.08
CA ALA A 291 13.48 12.95 19.09
C ALA A 291 14.01 13.33 17.68
N GLN A 292 15.02 14.19 17.62
CA GLN A 292 15.72 14.51 16.37
C GLN A 292 16.47 13.29 15.81
N THR A 293 17.01 12.43 16.68
CA THR A 293 17.62 11.16 16.28
C THR A 293 16.58 10.20 15.71
N THR A 294 15.39 10.13 16.30
CA THR A 294 14.25 9.36 15.76
C THR A 294 13.88 9.86 14.37
N LEU A 295 13.70 11.17 14.20
CA LEU A 295 13.41 11.78 12.89
C LEU A 295 14.50 11.48 11.87
N LEU A 296 15.76 11.74 12.20
CA LEU A 296 16.86 11.54 11.26
C LEU A 296 17.05 10.06 10.91
N THR A 297 16.88 9.15 11.88
CA THR A 297 16.91 7.71 11.60
C THR A 297 15.76 7.32 10.68
N SER A 298 14.56 7.85 10.92
CA SER A 298 13.39 7.63 10.06
C SER A 298 13.66 8.11 8.64
N VAL A 299 14.19 9.32 8.44
CA VAL A 299 14.61 9.85 7.12
C VAL A 299 15.58 8.90 6.40
N LEU A 300 16.60 8.40 7.11
CA LEU A 300 17.59 7.49 6.56
C LEU A 300 17.00 6.11 6.24
N PHE A 301 16.10 5.63 7.09
CA PHE A 301 15.42 4.34 6.94
C PHE A 301 14.39 4.36 5.80
N SER A 302 13.68 5.48 5.63
CA SER A 302 12.77 5.72 4.51
C SER A 302 13.48 5.59 3.17
N GLY A 303 14.73 6.08 3.13
CA GLY A 303 15.66 5.91 2.01
C GLY A 303 15.96 4.46 1.60
N ALA A 304 15.59 3.49 2.44
CA ALA A 304 15.90 2.08 2.22
C ALA A 304 14.66 1.17 2.16
N SER A 305 13.64 1.40 3.02
CA SER A 305 12.51 0.48 3.21
C SER A 305 11.23 0.90 2.44
N GLY A 306 10.93 2.20 2.40
CA GLY A 306 9.69 2.69 1.77
C GLY A 306 8.37 2.31 2.45
N SER A 307 8.43 1.75 3.68
CA SER A 307 7.28 1.25 4.42
C SER A 307 7.09 1.99 5.75
N SER A 308 6.03 2.80 5.82
CA SER A 308 5.61 3.49 7.05
C SER A 308 5.29 2.54 8.19
N VAL A 309 4.74 1.36 7.88
CA VAL A 309 4.38 0.37 8.91
C VAL A 309 5.64 -0.24 9.52
N ALA A 310 6.62 -0.61 8.69
CA ALA A 310 7.89 -1.16 9.17
C ALA A 310 8.66 -0.12 10.00
N ASN A 311 8.72 1.14 9.56
CA ASN A 311 9.38 2.21 10.30
C ASN A 311 8.67 2.51 11.63
N ALA A 312 7.33 2.53 11.64
CA ALA A 312 6.57 2.71 12.87
C ALA A 312 6.79 1.56 13.87
N ALA A 313 6.81 0.31 13.40
CA ALA A 313 7.09 -0.86 14.24
C ALA A 313 8.52 -0.84 14.79
N PHE A 314 9.51 -0.52 13.96
CA PHE A 314 10.89 -0.32 14.37
C PHE A 314 11.01 0.82 15.39
N GLY A 315 10.33 1.95 15.15
CA GLY A 315 10.35 3.08 16.06
C GLY A 315 9.65 2.82 17.38
N ALA A 316 8.53 2.10 17.38
CA ALA A 316 7.82 1.69 18.59
C ALA A 316 8.67 0.75 19.46
N SER A 317 9.42 -0.18 18.85
CA SER A 317 10.27 -1.11 19.59
C SER A 317 11.62 -0.51 20.00
N THR A 318 12.18 0.40 19.21
CA THR A 318 13.55 0.92 19.40
C THR A 318 13.57 2.30 20.06
N PHE A 319 12.74 3.23 19.61
CA PHE A 319 12.76 4.61 20.07
C PHE A 319 11.78 4.89 21.21
N GLN A 320 10.59 4.27 21.21
CA GLN A 320 9.58 4.56 22.23
C GLN A 320 10.08 4.30 23.66
N PRO A 321 10.75 3.15 23.97
CA PRO A 321 11.23 2.90 25.32
C PRO A 321 12.29 3.93 25.76
N GLU A 322 13.20 4.30 24.86
CA GLU A 322 14.25 5.28 25.13
C GLU A 322 13.68 6.70 25.28
N LEU A 323 12.73 7.10 24.45
CA LEU A 323 12.03 8.38 24.58
C LEU A 323 11.33 8.48 25.95
N VAL A 324 10.57 7.45 26.34
CA VAL A 324 9.88 7.43 27.63
C VAL A 324 10.86 7.47 28.80
N LYS A 325 11.96 6.71 28.73
CA LYS A 325 13.01 6.69 29.75
C LYS A 325 13.68 8.06 29.93
N HIS A 326 13.83 8.81 28.85
CA HIS A 326 14.36 10.18 28.87
C HIS A 326 13.30 11.25 29.16
N GLY A 327 12.10 10.88 29.64
CA GLY A 327 11.11 11.83 30.13
C GLY A 327 10.10 12.35 29.10
N TYR A 328 10.04 11.77 27.89
CA TYR A 328 8.95 12.06 26.97
C TYR A 328 7.67 11.35 27.43
N PRO A 329 6.52 12.03 27.54
CA PRO A 329 5.24 11.37 27.78
C PRO A 329 4.98 10.28 26.73
N PRO A 330 4.44 9.10 27.10
CA PRO A 330 4.20 8.01 26.15
C PRO A 330 3.38 8.42 24.91
N ALA A 331 2.39 9.29 25.09
CA ALA A 331 1.61 9.85 23.98
C ALA A 331 2.45 10.72 23.03
N GLN A 332 3.37 11.52 23.58
CA GLN A 332 4.28 12.34 22.76
C GLN A 332 5.32 11.48 22.04
N ALA A 333 5.87 10.45 22.70
CA ALA A 333 6.76 9.49 22.08
C ALA A 333 6.09 8.76 20.90
N GLY A 334 4.85 8.28 21.12
CA GLY A 334 4.03 7.69 20.06
C GLY A 334 3.73 8.65 18.92
N ALA A 335 3.41 9.91 19.21
CA ALA A 335 3.16 10.93 18.20
C ALA A 335 4.40 11.25 17.35
N ILE A 336 5.59 11.32 17.95
CA ILE A 336 6.86 11.52 17.22
C ILE A 336 7.12 10.34 16.28
N ILE A 337 6.98 9.11 16.77
CA ILE A 337 7.18 7.90 15.94
C ILE A 337 6.17 7.86 14.80
N ALA A 338 4.89 8.12 15.08
CA ALA A 338 3.85 8.15 14.07
C ALA A 338 4.13 9.23 13.01
N ALA A 339 4.44 10.46 13.42
CA ALA A 339 4.68 11.57 12.49
C ALA A 339 5.93 11.36 11.62
N THR A 340 7.02 10.84 12.20
CA THR A 340 8.25 10.58 11.46
C THR A 340 8.10 9.43 10.47
N SER A 341 7.38 8.35 10.82
CA SER A 341 7.12 7.20 9.95
C SER A 341 6.26 7.52 8.72
N VAL A 342 5.62 8.69 8.64
CA VAL A 342 4.92 9.12 7.41
C VAL A 342 5.91 9.48 6.29
N LEU A 343 7.16 9.79 6.63
CA LEU A 343 8.19 10.15 5.66
C LEU A 343 8.49 9.02 4.67
N ASP A 344 8.25 7.75 5.03
CA ASP A 344 8.45 6.60 4.13
C ASP A 344 7.52 6.64 2.90
N ASN A 345 6.39 7.33 2.99
CA ASN A 345 5.48 7.51 1.85
C ASN A 345 5.99 8.56 0.85
N VAL A 346 7.00 9.37 1.20
CA VAL A 346 7.45 10.51 0.38
C VAL A 346 8.92 10.42 0.03
N ILE A 347 9.78 9.96 0.94
CA ILE A 347 11.21 9.79 0.69
C ILE A 347 11.42 8.48 -0.11
N PRO A 348 12.07 8.53 -1.28
CA PRO A 348 12.35 7.36 -2.11
C PRO A 348 13.21 6.29 -1.43
N PRO A 349 12.96 4.98 -1.65
CA PRO A 349 11.90 4.41 -2.50
C PRO A 349 10.54 4.44 -1.79
N SER A 350 9.49 4.99 -2.41
CA SER A 350 8.16 5.07 -1.78
C SER A 350 7.16 4.19 -2.52
N ILE A 351 6.48 3.30 -1.77
CA ILE A 351 5.40 2.46 -2.29
C ILE A 351 4.23 3.33 -2.80
N ALA A 352 3.94 4.44 -2.13
CA ALA A 352 2.88 5.36 -2.52
C ALA A 352 3.12 5.96 -3.91
N PHE A 353 4.38 6.26 -4.28
CA PHE A 353 4.69 6.70 -5.64
C PHE A 353 4.53 5.61 -6.68
N LEU A 354 4.75 4.33 -6.34
CA LEU A 354 4.47 3.24 -7.27
C LEU A 354 2.98 3.15 -7.57
N ILE A 355 2.15 3.23 -6.53
CA ILE A 355 0.69 3.24 -6.69
C ILE A 355 0.27 4.45 -7.53
N LEU A 356 0.78 5.64 -7.21
CA LEU A 356 0.50 6.86 -7.97
C LEU A 356 0.93 6.73 -9.44
N ALA A 357 2.13 6.23 -9.70
CA ALA A 357 2.64 5.99 -11.05
C ALA A 357 1.74 5.02 -11.82
N THR A 358 1.30 3.93 -11.19
CA THR A 358 0.39 2.98 -11.84
C THR A 358 -0.99 3.57 -12.14
N ALA A 359 -1.48 4.50 -11.31
CA ALA A 359 -2.79 5.14 -11.49
C ALA A 359 -2.76 6.29 -12.50
N THR A 360 -1.66 7.04 -12.57
CA THR A 360 -1.54 8.28 -13.36
C THR A 360 -0.65 8.14 -14.60
N ASN A 361 -0.01 6.99 -14.79
CA ASN A 361 1.03 6.75 -15.80
C ASN A 361 2.22 7.75 -15.73
N LEU A 362 2.44 8.38 -14.57
CA LEU A 362 3.60 9.23 -14.35
C LEU A 362 4.88 8.39 -14.28
N SER A 363 5.99 8.98 -14.73
CA SER A 363 7.30 8.35 -14.62
C SER A 363 7.70 8.17 -13.16
N VAL A 364 7.97 6.91 -12.77
CA VAL A 364 8.48 6.57 -11.44
C VAL A 364 9.76 7.36 -11.15
N GLY A 365 10.69 7.44 -12.11
CA GLY A 365 11.94 8.18 -11.94
C GLY A 365 11.73 9.67 -11.60
N SER A 366 10.74 10.31 -12.22
CA SER A 366 10.39 11.71 -11.93
C SER A 366 9.77 11.87 -10.55
N LEU A 367 8.89 10.95 -10.16
CA LEU A 367 8.29 10.93 -8.82
C LEU A 367 9.36 10.73 -7.73
N LEU A 368 10.37 9.88 -7.97
CA LEU A 368 11.46 9.68 -7.01
C LEU A 368 12.26 10.98 -6.82
N VAL A 369 12.60 11.70 -7.89
CA VAL A 369 13.34 12.98 -7.77
C VAL A 369 12.50 14.04 -7.05
N GLY A 370 11.21 14.19 -7.42
CA GLY A 370 10.30 15.10 -6.73
C GLY A 370 10.10 14.73 -5.25
N GLY A 371 10.05 13.43 -4.96
CA GLY A 371 9.97 12.87 -3.61
C GLY A 371 11.16 13.21 -2.72
N PHE A 372 12.38 13.23 -3.26
CA PHE A 372 13.55 13.70 -2.50
C PHE A 372 13.39 15.14 -2.02
N PHE A 373 12.90 16.03 -2.88
CA PHE A 373 12.67 17.42 -2.53
C PHE A 373 11.53 17.56 -1.52
N ALA A 374 10.37 16.96 -1.81
CA ALA A 374 9.20 17.02 -0.94
C ALA A 374 9.47 16.38 0.44
N GLY A 375 10.12 15.21 0.46
CA GLY A 375 10.48 14.50 1.68
C GLY A 375 11.53 15.25 2.51
N GLY A 376 12.52 15.88 1.85
CA GLY A 376 13.49 16.76 2.51
C GLY A 376 12.82 17.97 3.17
N LEU A 377 11.89 18.62 2.47
CA LEU A 377 11.11 19.72 3.03
C LEU A 377 10.26 19.26 4.23
N MET A 378 9.56 18.13 4.11
CA MET A 378 8.79 17.56 5.21
C MET A 378 9.66 17.22 6.42
N ALA A 379 10.85 16.64 6.19
CA ALA A 379 11.81 16.35 7.25
C ALA A 379 12.29 17.62 7.97
N ILE A 380 12.56 18.71 7.24
CA ILE A 380 12.93 19.99 7.83
C ILE A 380 11.77 20.58 8.65
N CYS A 381 10.55 20.59 8.10
CA CYS A 381 9.36 21.05 8.80
C CYS A 381 9.13 20.26 10.10
N LEU A 382 9.30 18.94 10.06
CA LEU A 382 9.15 18.07 11.24
C LEU A 382 10.30 18.28 12.24
N ALA A 383 11.53 18.51 11.77
CA ALA A 383 12.66 18.87 12.64
C ALA A 383 12.40 20.16 13.40
N VAL A 384 11.88 21.18 12.71
CA VAL A 384 11.48 22.46 13.32
C VAL A 384 10.35 22.23 14.32
N ALA A 385 9.30 21.50 13.95
CA ALA A 385 8.18 21.20 14.83
C ALA A 385 8.61 20.45 16.11
N ILE A 386 9.49 19.45 15.99
CA ILE A 386 10.07 18.73 17.14
C ILE A 386 10.89 19.68 18.02
N HIS A 387 11.71 20.55 17.40
CA HIS A 387 12.53 21.50 18.14
C HIS A 387 11.70 22.51 18.96
N LEU A 388 10.58 22.96 18.40
CA LEU A 388 9.67 23.91 19.05
C LEU A 388 8.77 23.26 20.10
N SER A 389 8.30 22.04 19.85
CA SER A 389 7.34 21.33 20.72
C SER A 389 7.98 20.69 21.95
N VAL A 390 9.26 20.30 21.87
CA VAL A 390 9.97 19.66 22.99
C VAL A 390 10.76 20.71 23.78
N ARG A 391 10.35 20.94 25.03
CA ARG A 391 11.06 21.82 25.99
C ARG A 391 11.79 20.96 27.02
N SER A 392 13.10 21.19 27.13
CA SER A 392 14.02 20.66 28.17
C SER A 392 13.91 19.15 28.44
N VAL A 393 14.57 18.36 27.60
CA VAL A 393 14.89 16.95 27.87
C VAL A 393 16.41 16.79 27.78
N ASP A 394 17.00 15.96 28.64
CA ASP A 394 18.44 15.69 28.65
C ASP A 394 18.95 15.31 27.26
N THR A 395 20.02 15.98 26.84
CA THR A 395 20.66 15.73 25.54
C THR A 395 21.73 14.66 25.68
N LEU A 396 22.02 13.96 24.59
CA LEU A 396 23.17 13.05 24.56
C LEU A 396 24.48 13.85 24.56
N PRO A 397 25.58 13.32 25.10
CA PRO A 397 26.89 13.94 24.96
C PRO A 397 27.28 14.07 23.49
N ARG A 398 28.02 15.13 23.16
CA ARG A 398 28.49 15.38 21.79
C ARG A 398 29.49 14.32 21.36
N ALA A 399 29.12 13.52 20.36
CA ALA A 399 30.00 12.54 19.75
C ALA A 399 31.27 13.20 19.17
N THR A 400 32.40 12.54 19.34
CA THR A 400 33.70 12.93 18.78
C THR A 400 33.72 12.76 17.26
N GLY A 401 34.67 13.43 16.57
CA GLY A 401 34.84 13.27 15.12
C GLY A 401 35.11 11.83 14.70
N SER A 402 35.90 11.09 15.50
CA SER A 402 36.21 9.67 15.28
C SER A 402 34.96 8.78 15.40
N GLU A 403 34.12 9.03 16.40
CA GLU A 403 32.85 8.30 16.58
C GLU A 403 31.86 8.55 15.45
N ARG A 404 31.77 9.80 14.96
CA ARG A 404 30.93 10.16 13.80
C ARG A 404 31.39 9.45 12.55
N TRP A 405 32.69 9.46 12.26
CA TRP A 405 33.25 8.78 11.10
C TRP A 405 33.03 7.27 11.18
N ARG A 406 33.30 6.65 12.32
CA ARG A 406 33.08 5.21 12.53
C ARG A 406 31.61 4.82 12.35
N SER A 407 30.69 5.64 12.86
CA SER A 407 29.25 5.41 12.72
C SER A 407 28.78 5.61 11.27
N ALA A 408 29.34 6.60 10.56
CA ALA A 408 29.06 6.83 9.14
C ALA A 408 29.49 5.62 8.29
N VAL A 409 30.71 5.13 8.50
CA VAL A 409 31.23 3.94 7.79
C VAL A 409 30.39 2.70 8.10
N ALA A 410 30.00 2.51 9.36
CA ALA A 410 29.14 1.39 9.76
C ALA A 410 27.72 1.48 9.17
N ALA A 411 27.25 2.68 8.81
CA ALA A 411 25.95 2.90 8.20
C ALA A 411 25.94 2.75 6.66
N ILE A 412 27.12 2.72 6.00
CA ILE A 412 27.25 2.59 4.53
C ILE A 412 26.38 1.46 3.96
N PRO A 413 26.32 0.24 4.54
CA PRO A 413 25.48 -0.83 4.00
C PRO A 413 23.98 -0.46 3.91
N ALA A 414 23.47 0.38 4.81
CA ALA A 414 22.07 0.79 4.76
C ALA A 414 21.77 1.71 3.56
N PHE A 415 22.73 2.56 3.17
CA PHE A 415 22.60 3.44 2.01
C PHE A 415 22.68 2.69 0.68
N GLY A 416 23.20 1.46 0.68
CA GLY A 416 23.30 0.61 -0.51
C GLY A 416 21.94 0.42 -1.21
N LEU A 417 20.85 0.28 -0.44
CA LEU A 417 19.50 0.17 -1.01
C LEU A 417 19.09 1.42 -1.79
N GLY A 418 19.20 2.59 -1.16
CA GLY A 418 18.85 3.86 -1.81
C GLY A 418 19.66 4.09 -3.08
N VAL A 419 20.96 3.75 -3.08
CA VAL A 419 21.81 3.85 -4.26
C VAL A 419 21.36 2.88 -5.36
N ILE A 420 21.18 1.59 -5.04
CA ILE A 420 20.73 0.58 -6.03
C ILE A 420 19.45 1.02 -6.72
N VAL A 421 18.49 1.53 -5.94
CA VAL A 421 17.16 1.85 -6.43
C VAL A 421 17.13 3.17 -7.18
N VAL A 422 17.64 4.24 -6.58
CA VAL A 422 17.56 5.58 -7.17
C VAL A 422 18.47 5.71 -8.37
N VAL A 423 19.73 5.25 -8.26
CA VAL A 423 20.69 5.35 -9.35
C VAL A 423 20.32 4.38 -10.46
N GLY A 424 19.94 3.14 -10.12
CA GLY A 424 19.54 2.13 -11.09
C GLY A 424 18.33 2.54 -11.95
N ILE A 425 17.27 3.04 -11.32
CA ILE A 425 16.07 3.51 -12.01
C ILE A 425 16.34 4.80 -12.78
N ARG A 426 17.07 5.77 -12.19
CA ARG A 426 17.26 7.08 -12.82
C ARG A 426 18.16 7.04 -14.04
N ILE A 427 19.22 6.23 -14.01
CA ILE A 427 20.10 6.02 -15.17
C ILE A 427 19.40 5.14 -16.22
N GLY A 428 18.26 4.52 -15.87
CA GLY A 428 17.50 3.64 -16.77
C GLY A 428 18.20 2.31 -17.01
N VAL A 429 19.13 1.93 -16.11
CA VAL A 429 19.82 0.64 -16.19
C VAL A 429 18.85 -0.48 -15.87
N VAL A 430 18.07 -0.33 -14.78
CA VAL A 430 17.10 -1.30 -14.28
C VAL A 430 15.72 -0.67 -14.18
N THR A 431 14.69 -1.47 -14.43
CA THR A 431 13.29 -1.10 -14.15
C THR A 431 13.02 -1.12 -12.65
N THR A 432 11.87 -0.55 -12.24
CA THR A 432 11.50 -0.44 -10.82
C THR A 432 11.39 -1.79 -10.12
N THR A 433 10.82 -2.79 -10.78
CA THR A 433 10.66 -4.14 -10.24
C THR A 433 12.00 -4.86 -10.10
N GLU A 434 12.88 -4.72 -11.09
CA GLU A 434 14.23 -5.27 -11.08
C GLU A 434 15.07 -4.61 -9.97
N ALA A 435 14.98 -3.28 -9.82
CA ALA A 435 15.64 -2.54 -8.75
C ALA A 435 15.19 -3.00 -7.35
N ALA A 436 13.89 -3.22 -7.16
CA ALA A 436 13.34 -3.72 -5.90
C ALA A 436 13.81 -5.16 -5.60
N ALA A 437 13.82 -6.03 -6.61
CA ALA A 437 14.34 -7.40 -6.48
C ALA A 437 15.83 -7.42 -6.13
N LEU A 438 16.64 -6.56 -6.76
CA LEU A 438 18.07 -6.40 -6.44
C LEU A 438 18.28 -5.85 -5.02
N ALA A 439 17.44 -4.92 -4.57
CA ALA A 439 17.47 -4.42 -3.20
C ALA A 439 17.11 -5.50 -2.16
N ALA A 440 16.10 -6.33 -2.44
CA ALA A 440 15.76 -7.49 -1.62
C ALA A 440 16.89 -8.54 -1.58
N LEU A 441 17.53 -8.81 -2.73
CA LEU A 441 18.69 -9.70 -2.80
C LEU A 441 19.88 -9.15 -2.01
N TYR A 442 20.17 -7.86 -2.16
CA TYR A 442 21.24 -7.17 -1.44
C TYR A 442 21.04 -7.26 0.08
N THR A 443 19.84 -6.95 0.57
CA THR A 443 19.52 -7.04 2.00
C THR A 443 19.49 -8.47 2.53
N LEU A 444 19.12 -9.45 1.70
CA LEU A 444 19.23 -10.86 2.05
C LEU A 444 20.69 -11.27 2.26
N PHE A 445 21.61 -10.84 1.38
CA PHE A 445 23.05 -11.06 1.57
C PHE A 445 23.60 -10.34 2.79
N LEU A 446 23.16 -9.11 3.07
CA LEU A 446 23.48 -8.44 4.33
C LEU A 446 22.97 -9.26 5.52
N GLY A 447 21.74 -9.77 5.49
CA GLY A 447 21.20 -10.66 6.50
C GLY A 447 22.12 -11.85 6.79
N PHE A 448 22.64 -12.52 5.76
CA PHE A 448 23.61 -13.60 5.94
C PHE A 448 24.95 -13.12 6.53
N GLY A 449 25.47 -11.97 6.07
CA GLY A 449 26.69 -11.36 6.61
C GLY A 449 26.58 -11.00 8.09
N TYR A 450 25.42 -10.54 8.53
CA TYR A 450 25.09 -10.26 9.94
C TYR A 450 24.54 -11.49 10.70
N ARG A 451 24.68 -12.70 10.13
CA ARG A 451 24.31 -13.99 10.73
C ARG A 451 22.83 -14.12 11.11
N LEU A 452 21.94 -13.59 10.28
CA LEU A 452 20.49 -13.76 10.45
C LEU A 452 20.11 -15.24 10.27
N GLY A 453 19.45 -15.82 11.28
CA GLY A 453 19.04 -17.22 11.24
C GLY A 453 17.93 -17.47 10.22
N ALA A 454 17.91 -18.67 9.63
CA ALA A 454 16.91 -19.07 8.62
C ALA A 454 15.46 -18.90 9.09
N GLY A 455 15.19 -19.13 10.38
CA GLY A 455 13.86 -18.92 10.96
C GLY A 455 13.42 -17.46 10.95
N ARG A 456 14.35 -16.50 11.14
CA ARG A 456 14.04 -15.07 11.05
C ARG A 456 13.83 -14.65 9.60
N ILE A 457 14.67 -15.11 8.68
CA ILE A 457 14.50 -14.87 7.24
C ILE A 457 13.12 -15.35 6.80
N PHE A 458 12.73 -16.58 7.15
CA PHE A 458 11.40 -17.10 6.84
C PHE A 458 10.27 -16.25 7.43
N ALA A 459 10.43 -15.80 8.69
CA ALA A 459 9.46 -14.90 9.32
C ALA A 459 9.35 -13.55 8.56
N THR A 460 10.47 -13.01 8.08
CA THR A 460 10.51 -11.79 7.26
C THR A 460 9.78 -11.98 5.94
N PHE A 461 10.05 -13.06 5.20
CA PHE A 461 9.30 -13.37 3.97
C PHE A 461 7.80 -13.50 4.22
N ARG A 462 7.42 -14.18 5.31
CA ARG A 462 6.01 -14.32 5.70
C ARG A 462 5.36 -12.99 6.00
N GLN A 463 6.03 -12.12 6.75
CA GLN A 463 5.54 -10.79 7.09
C GLN A 463 5.37 -9.94 5.83
N SER A 464 6.41 -9.81 5.02
CA SER A 464 6.40 -8.97 3.81
C SER A 464 5.38 -9.46 2.78
N ALA A 465 5.18 -10.78 2.64
CA ALA A 465 4.14 -11.34 1.78
C ALA A 465 2.73 -10.99 2.28
N GLY A 466 2.48 -11.03 3.60
CA GLY A 466 1.20 -10.62 4.18
C GLY A 466 0.91 -9.12 4.02
N GLU A 467 1.92 -8.27 4.22
CA GLU A 467 1.84 -6.82 4.00
C GLU A 467 1.56 -6.50 2.53
N ALA A 468 2.28 -7.14 1.61
CA ALA A 468 2.08 -6.98 0.18
C ALA A 468 0.70 -7.48 -0.28
N ALA A 469 0.20 -8.58 0.29
CA ALA A 469 -1.13 -9.09 -0.01
C ALA A 469 -2.22 -8.13 0.42
N ALA A 470 -2.10 -7.50 1.59
CA ALA A 470 -3.04 -6.50 2.08
C ALA A 470 -3.09 -5.28 1.12
N ILE A 471 -1.92 -4.75 0.76
CA ILE A 471 -1.81 -3.60 -0.17
C ILE A 471 -2.34 -3.98 -1.55
N GLY A 472 -1.97 -5.16 -2.06
CA GLY A 472 -2.40 -5.65 -3.37
C GLY A 472 -3.91 -5.86 -3.46
N LEU A 473 -4.54 -6.38 -2.41
CA LEU A 473 -5.99 -6.51 -2.33
C LEU A 473 -6.67 -5.13 -2.34
N LEU A 474 -6.14 -4.16 -1.58
CA LEU A 474 -6.67 -2.80 -1.59
C LEU A 474 -6.60 -2.18 -2.99
N ILE A 475 -5.45 -2.29 -3.67
CA ILE A 475 -5.28 -1.76 -5.04
C ILE A 475 -6.23 -2.46 -6.01
N GLY A 476 -6.37 -3.79 -5.91
CA GLY A 476 -7.31 -4.55 -6.73
C GLY A 476 -8.74 -4.05 -6.55
N THR A 477 -9.25 -4.04 -5.32
CA THR A 477 -10.63 -3.63 -5.00
C THR A 477 -10.94 -2.16 -5.29
N ALA A 478 -9.91 -1.29 -5.39
CA ALA A 478 -10.06 0.08 -5.87
C ALA A 478 -10.36 0.16 -7.39
N GLY A 479 -10.06 -0.89 -8.17
CA GLY A 479 -10.35 -0.98 -9.61
C GLY A 479 -11.83 -0.79 -9.96
N PRO A 480 -12.77 -1.63 -9.46
CA PRO A 480 -14.19 -1.46 -9.73
C PRO A 480 -14.74 -0.12 -9.20
N PHE A 481 -14.19 0.37 -8.08
CA PHE A 481 -14.53 1.68 -7.52
C PHE A 481 -14.17 2.82 -8.49
N ALA A 482 -12.94 2.83 -9.00
CA ALA A 482 -12.48 3.82 -9.98
C ALA A 482 -13.23 3.73 -11.31
N PHE A 483 -13.57 2.51 -11.75
CA PHE A 483 -14.35 2.31 -12.97
C PHE A 483 -15.72 2.98 -12.88
N LEU A 484 -16.46 2.80 -11.78
CA LEU A 484 -17.79 3.39 -11.64
C LEU A 484 -17.77 4.91 -11.54
N LEU A 485 -16.75 5.49 -10.89
CA LEU A 485 -16.55 6.94 -10.92
C LEU A 485 -16.28 7.47 -12.33
N ALA A 486 -15.58 6.69 -13.17
CA ALA A 486 -15.31 7.05 -14.55
C ALA A 486 -16.57 6.95 -15.43
N VAL A 487 -17.39 5.90 -15.24
CA VAL A 487 -18.66 5.72 -15.97
C VAL A 487 -19.62 6.88 -15.70
N ASP A 488 -19.73 7.31 -14.44
CA ASP A 488 -20.60 8.42 -14.05
C ASP A 488 -19.99 9.80 -14.32
N ASN A 489 -18.83 9.85 -14.99
CA ASN A 489 -18.10 11.07 -15.32
C ASN A 489 -17.90 12.03 -14.13
N VAL A 490 -17.60 11.48 -12.95
CA VAL A 490 -17.40 12.27 -11.74
C VAL A 490 -16.24 13.26 -11.91
N SER A 491 -15.21 12.89 -12.68
CA SER A 491 -14.12 13.81 -13.03
C SER A 491 -14.60 15.03 -13.80
N GLY A 492 -15.51 14.87 -14.76
CA GLY A 492 -16.12 16.00 -15.49
C GLY A 492 -16.91 16.92 -14.57
N LEU A 493 -17.69 16.37 -13.64
CA LEU A 493 -18.43 17.17 -12.65
C LEU A 493 -17.50 18.01 -11.76
N VAL A 494 -16.34 17.48 -11.39
CA VAL A 494 -15.33 18.21 -10.64
C VAL A 494 -14.71 19.33 -11.49
N THR A 495 -14.42 19.06 -12.77
CA THR A 495 -13.93 20.08 -13.71
C THR A 495 -14.95 21.21 -13.88
N ASP A 496 -16.22 20.88 -14.13
CA ASP A 496 -17.30 21.86 -14.27
C ASP A 496 -17.46 22.71 -12.99
N PHE A 497 -17.35 22.08 -11.81
CA PHE A 497 -17.38 22.78 -10.53
C PHE A 497 -16.19 23.74 -10.37
N CYS A 498 -14.98 23.31 -10.77
CA CYS A 498 -13.78 24.15 -10.73
C CYS A 498 -13.88 25.34 -11.69
N ASP A 499 -14.40 25.12 -12.90
CA ASP A 499 -14.60 26.13 -13.93
C ASP A 499 -15.66 27.15 -13.49
N ALA A 500 -16.78 26.67 -12.91
CA ALA A 500 -17.81 27.51 -12.33
C ALA A 500 -17.33 28.33 -11.11
N SER A 501 -16.32 27.83 -10.39
CA SER A 501 -15.71 28.50 -9.23
C SER A 501 -14.64 29.55 -9.60
N GLY A 502 -14.39 29.81 -10.89
CA GLY A 502 -13.53 30.91 -11.36
C GLY A 502 -12.03 30.77 -11.09
N ARG A 503 -11.52 29.56 -10.81
CA ARG A 503 -10.09 29.31 -10.47
C ARG A 503 -9.23 28.84 -11.66
N GLN A 504 -9.50 29.33 -12.87
CA GLN A 504 -8.74 28.89 -14.06
C GLN A 504 -7.35 29.53 -14.23
N GLN A 505 -6.97 30.56 -13.45
CA GLN A 505 -5.68 31.22 -13.69
C GLN A 505 -4.44 30.43 -13.20
N ASP A 506 -4.57 29.44 -12.33
CA ASP A 506 -3.40 28.75 -11.75
C ASP A 506 -3.30 27.23 -12.01
N CYS A 507 -4.35 26.59 -12.54
CA CYS A 507 -4.34 25.15 -12.82
C CYS A 507 -3.99 24.86 -14.30
N GLY A 508 -2.82 25.31 -14.73
CA GLY A 508 -2.27 24.95 -16.04
C GLY A 508 -1.71 23.52 -16.05
N ALA A 509 -2.50 22.56 -16.53
CA ALA A 509 -1.92 21.36 -17.13
C ALA A 509 -1.18 21.76 -18.43
N PRO A 510 -0.01 21.16 -18.76
CA PRO A 510 0.70 21.48 -19.99
C PRO A 510 -0.16 21.00 -21.16
N ALA A 511 -0.64 21.95 -21.97
CA ALA A 511 -1.34 21.66 -23.21
C ALA A 511 -0.41 20.85 -24.13
N LEU A 512 -0.68 19.55 -24.27
CA LEU A 512 -0.30 18.78 -25.45
C LEU A 512 -1.13 19.33 -26.61
N GLN A 513 -0.60 20.34 -27.30
CA GLN A 513 -1.15 20.76 -28.59
C GLN A 513 -0.88 19.66 -29.63
N PRO A 514 -1.86 19.34 -30.50
CA PRO A 514 -1.63 18.45 -31.63
C PRO A 514 -0.69 19.14 -32.62
N HIS A 515 0.30 18.39 -33.10
CA HIS A 515 1.33 18.77 -34.06
C HIS A 515 0.85 19.79 -35.13
N SER A 516 1.47 20.97 -35.13
CA SER A 516 1.40 21.90 -36.25
C SER A 516 2.29 21.42 -37.40
N ALA A 517 1.74 21.47 -38.61
CA ALA A 517 2.41 21.10 -39.84
C ALA A 517 3.66 21.96 -40.05
N CYS A 518 4.79 21.29 -40.20
CA CYS A 518 6.10 21.91 -40.35
C CYS A 518 6.51 21.77 -41.83
N GLY A 519 6.54 22.89 -42.58
CA GLY A 519 6.92 22.94 -44.00
C GLY A 519 8.27 23.62 -44.23
N ARG A 520 9.11 23.06 -45.11
CA ARG A 520 10.43 23.61 -45.50
C ARG A 520 10.29 24.88 -46.34
N SER A 521 11.01 25.95 -45.99
CA SER A 521 11.36 27.02 -46.93
C SER A 521 12.83 26.89 -47.36
N GLY A 522 13.13 27.31 -48.59
CA GLY A 522 14.35 27.01 -49.37
C GLY A 522 15.68 27.60 -48.88
N ALA A 523 15.84 27.84 -47.58
CA ALA A 523 17.08 28.30 -46.96
C ALA A 523 17.31 27.63 -45.60
N GLY A 524 17.22 26.30 -45.54
CA GLY A 524 17.94 25.46 -44.55
C GLY A 524 17.64 25.61 -43.05
N TYR A 525 16.71 26.47 -42.60
CA TYR A 525 16.40 26.64 -41.16
C TYR A 525 14.89 26.49 -40.89
N TRP A 526 14.56 25.79 -39.79
CA TRP A 526 13.19 25.64 -39.28
C TRP A 526 12.82 26.86 -38.41
N CYS A 527 11.89 27.70 -38.85
CA CYS A 527 11.33 28.80 -38.05
C CYS A 527 9.84 28.56 -37.75
N CYS A 528 9.48 28.47 -36.47
CA CYS A 528 8.09 28.46 -36.00
C CYS A 528 7.68 29.87 -35.57
N HIS A 529 6.71 30.48 -36.26
CA HIS A 529 6.07 31.73 -35.81
C HIS A 529 4.66 31.43 -35.24
N PRO A 530 4.27 32.04 -34.10
CA PRO A 530 2.92 31.93 -33.58
C PRO A 530 1.96 32.79 -34.42
N VAL A 531 0.95 32.16 -35.03
CA VAL A 531 -0.15 32.87 -35.70
C VAL A 531 -1.16 33.29 -34.64
N VAL A 532 -1.12 34.56 -34.25
CA VAL A 532 -2.21 35.19 -33.50
C VAL A 532 -3.36 35.46 -34.48
N ARG A 533 -4.44 34.68 -34.40
CA ARG A 533 -5.70 35.03 -35.10
C ARG A 533 -6.29 36.26 -34.41
N ALA A 534 -6.25 37.40 -35.09
CA ALA A 534 -6.99 38.58 -34.71
C ALA A 534 -8.48 38.43 -35.11
N ASP A 535 -9.35 38.75 -34.17
CA ASP A 535 -10.81 38.74 -34.25
C ASP A 535 -11.31 39.88 -35.19
N PRO A 536 -12.01 39.61 -36.31
CA PRO A 536 -12.38 40.64 -37.27
C PRO A 536 -13.75 41.24 -36.91
N ALA A 537 -13.80 42.00 -35.82
CA ALA A 537 -14.97 42.82 -35.49
C ALA A 537 -14.56 44.24 -35.02
N ALA A 538 -13.52 44.83 -35.62
CA ALA A 538 -13.23 46.25 -35.44
C ALA A 538 -12.30 46.78 -36.55
N ARG A 539 -12.87 47.38 -37.60
CA ARG A 539 -12.46 48.65 -38.23
C ARG A 539 -12.98 48.75 -39.67
N SER A 540 -14.03 49.54 -39.81
CA SER A 540 -14.43 50.17 -41.05
C SER A 540 -13.50 51.34 -41.40
N ARG A 541 -13.49 51.70 -42.69
CA ARG A 541 -12.94 52.92 -43.35
C ARG A 541 -11.51 52.80 -43.92
N GLY A 542 -11.42 52.84 -45.25
CA GLY A 542 -10.17 53.08 -45.98
C GLY A 542 -10.25 52.71 -47.46
N SER A 543 -10.65 53.65 -48.30
CA SER A 543 -10.82 53.60 -49.75
C SER A 543 -9.54 53.48 -50.58
N ARG A 544 -9.57 52.79 -51.73
CA ARG A 544 -9.40 53.30 -53.13
C ARG A 544 -8.72 52.29 -54.07
N HIS A 545 -9.30 52.27 -55.27
CA HIS A 545 -8.87 51.72 -56.57
C HIS A 545 -9.00 50.23 -56.82
#